data_AF-A0A3A8KAW7-F1
#
_entry.id   AF-A0A3A8KAW7-F1
#
_cell.length_a   1.000
_cell.length_b   1.000
_cell.length_c   1.000
_cell.angle_alpha   90.00
_cell.angle_beta   90.00
_cell.angle_gamma   90.00
#
_symmetry.space_group_name_H-M   'P 1'
#
loop_
_entity.id
_entity.type
_entity.pdbx_description
1 polymer ?
#
loop_
_entity_poly.entity_id
_entity_poly.type
_entity_poly.pdbx_seq_one_letter_code
_entity_poly.pdbx_strand_id
1 'polypeptide(L)'
;MGNYLYSEGIKELRAGNFENAQRLVEQAKKQGDATVEELHAMAFAMDGHGQRGFATELLQEALKQQPSAVEPACVLAMFHLEKQEDDQAAAVLKPALAAAPDHPKANLCMAMALAKTEAAKARTHAAKAMKDTDADVRAQAEALDKVLSQHEPR
;
A
#
# COMPACT_ATOMS: atom_id res chain seq x y z
N MET A 1 -1.90 -1.59 26.12
CA MET A 1 -3.37 -1.86 26.14
C MET A 1 -3.96 -1.77 24.73
N GLY A 2 -3.24 -1.22 23.74
CA GLY A 2 -3.72 -0.97 22.37
C GLY A 2 -4.30 -2.15 21.58
N ASN A 3 -3.74 -3.36 21.71
CA ASN A 3 -4.20 -4.55 20.97
C ASN A 3 -5.69 -4.90 21.24
N TYR A 4 -6.19 -4.60 22.45
CA TYR A 4 -7.60 -4.79 22.78
C TYR A 4 -8.53 -3.85 21.98
N LEU A 5 -8.16 -2.58 21.81
CA LEU A 5 -9.00 -1.60 21.12
C LEU A 5 -9.04 -1.82 19.61
N TYR A 6 -7.94 -2.28 19.01
CA TYR A 6 -7.90 -2.64 17.59
C TYR A 6 -8.73 -3.89 17.30
N SER A 7 -8.56 -4.94 18.10
CA SER A 7 -9.34 -6.17 17.94
C SER A 7 -10.84 -5.92 18.14
N GLU A 8 -11.23 -5.07 19.09
CA GLU A 8 -12.63 -4.66 19.26
C GLU A 8 -13.13 -3.79 18.11
N GLY A 9 -12.31 -2.86 17.61
CA GLY A 9 -12.63 -2.06 16.42
C GLY A 9 -12.90 -2.92 15.18
N ILE A 10 -12.11 -3.98 14.97
CA ILE A 10 -12.33 -4.94 13.87
C ILE A 10 -13.66 -5.69 14.04
N LYS A 11 -14.03 -6.04 15.28
CA LYS A 11 -15.34 -6.68 15.54
C LYS A 11 -16.51 -5.75 15.21
N GLU A 12 -16.43 -4.50 15.64
CA GLU A 12 -17.46 -3.48 15.33
C GLU A 12 -17.58 -3.25 13.82
N LEU A 13 -16.46 -3.21 13.08
CA LEU A 13 -16.44 -3.16 11.62
C LEU A 13 -17.19 -4.34 10.98
N ARG A 14 -16.91 -5.57 11.44
CA ARG A 14 -17.60 -6.78 10.96
C ARG A 14 -19.09 -6.77 11.29
N ALA A 15 -19.48 -6.12 12.39
CA ALA A 15 -20.87 -5.90 12.76
C ALA A 15 -21.55 -4.76 11.96
N GLY A 16 -20.80 -4.04 11.11
CA GLY A 16 -21.29 -2.88 10.36
C GLY A 16 -21.35 -1.58 11.15
N ASN A 17 -20.83 -1.58 12.39
CA ASN A 17 -20.85 -0.43 13.29
C ASN A 17 -19.62 0.46 13.06
N PHE A 18 -19.59 1.13 11.91
CA PHE A 18 -18.43 1.91 11.47
C PHE A 18 -18.03 3.02 12.44
N GLU A 19 -19.01 3.73 12.99
CA GLU A 19 -18.77 4.82 13.95
C GLU A 19 -18.09 4.32 15.23
N ASN A 20 -18.50 3.15 15.74
CA ASN A 20 -17.88 2.53 16.91
C ASN A 20 -16.45 2.08 16.60
N ALA A 21 -16.24 1.45 15.44
CA ALA A 21 -14.92 1.02 15.01
C ALA A 21 -13.96 2.22 14.90
N GLN A 22 -14.39 3.32 14.28
CA GLN A 22 -13.60 4.55 14.18
C GLN A 22 -13.28 5.12 15.57
N ARG A 23 -14.27 5.23 16.46
CA ARG A 23 -14.06 5.71 17.83
C ARG A 23 -13.03 4.87 18.60
N LEU A 24 -13.11 3.54 18.49
CA LEU A 24 -12.17 2.62 19.15
C LEU A 24 -10.75 2.78 18.60
N VAL A 25 -10.62 2.93 17.28
CA VAL A 25 -9.32 3.19 16.64
C VAL A 25 -8.74 4.53 17.05
N GLU A 26 -9.54 5.60 17.08
CA GLU A 26 -9.09 6.90 17.56
C GLU A 26 -8.64 6.86 19.02
N GLN A 27 -9.34 6.11 19.87
CA GLN A 27 -8.93 5.88 21.25
C GLN A 27 -7.60 5.13 21.33
N ALA A 28 -7.42 4.09 20.51
CA ALA A 28 -6.17 3.34 20.43
C ALA A 28 -5.01 4.24 19.97
N LYS A 29 -5.24 5.09 18.96
CA LYS A 29 -4.27 6.09 18.48
C LYS A 29 -3.90 7.09 19.57
N LYS A 30 -4.87 7.62 20.33
CA LYS A 30 -4.60 8.56 21.44
C LYS A 30 -3.77 7.95 22.56
N GLN A 31 -3.81 6.63 22.73
CA GLN A 31 -2.98 5.92 23.70
C GLN A 31 -1.55 5.71 23.21
N GLY A 32 -1.26 5.96 21.92
CA GLY A 32 0.07 5.83 21.33
C GLY A 32 0.54 4.37 21.15
N ASP A 33 -0.36 3.40 21.34
CA ASP A 33 -0.03 1.98 21.43
C ASP A 33 -0.12 1.23 20.09
N ALA A 34 -0.54 1.90 19.01
CA ALA A 34 -0.84 1.23 17.74
C ALA A 34 0.43 0.90 16.95
N THR A 35 0.67 -0.39 16.68
CA THR A 35 1.79 -0.80 15.82
C THR A 35 1.50 -0.56 14.34
N VAL A 36 2.54 -0.58 13.52
CA VAL A 36 2.44 -0.48 12.05
C VAL A 36 1.54 -1.57 11.48
N GLU A 37 1.65 -2.79 12.01
CA GLU A 37 0.85 -3.94 11.60
C GLU A 37 -0.63 -3.78 11.98
N GLU A 38 -0.92 -3.24 13.16
CA GLU A 38 -2.28 -2.97 13.61
C GLU A 38 -2.95 -1.87 12.78
N LEU A 39 -2.20 -0.79 12.48
CA LEU A 39 -2.64 0.28 11.60
C LEU A 39 -2.92 -0.24 10.19
N HIS A 40 -2.04 -1.08 9.64
CA HIS A 40 -2.23 -1.71 8.33
C HIS A 40 -3.45 -2.64 8.30
N ALA A 41 -3.59 -3.53 9.28
CA ALA A 41 -4.71 -4.46 9.36
C ALA A 41 -6.06 -3.73 9.46
N MET A 42 -6.11 -2.66 10.26
CA MET A 42 -7.30 -1.82 10.37
C MET A 42 -7.59 -1.04 9.09
N ALA A 43 -6.55 -0.50 8.43
CA ALA A 43 -6.72 0.17 7.14
C ALA A 43 -7.32 -0.79 6.10
N PHE A 44 -6.81 -2.01 6.02
CA PHE A 44 -7.35 -3.05 5.14
C PHE A 44 -8.82 -3.36 5.45
N ALA A 45 -9.17 -3.50 6.73
CA ALA A 45 -10.56 -3.71 7.15
C ALA A 45 -11.46 -2.52 6.77
N MET A 46 -11.03 -1.29 7.05
CA MET A 46 -11.78 -0.08 6.73
C MET A 46 -12.00 0.07 5.21
N ASP A 47 -10.98 -0.20 4.39
CA ASP A 47 -11.11 -0.15 2.93
C ASP A 47 -12.13 -1.17 2.40
N GLY A 48 -12.09 -2.41 2.92
CA GLY A 48 -13.06 -3.46 2.58
C GLY A 48 -14.52 -3.11 2.92
N HIS A 49 -14.72 -2.12 3.79
CA HIS A 49 -16.01 -1.59 4.19
C HIS A 49 -16.33 -0.21 3.57
N GLY A 50 -15.60 0.20 2.53
CA GLY A 50 -15.84 1.46 1.81
C GLY A 50 -15.32 2.71 2.55
N GLN A 51 -14.65 2.56 3.69
CA GLN A 51 -14.07 3.64 4.48
C GLN A 51 -12.63 3.96 4.04
N ARG A 52 -12.40 4.06 2.73
CA ARG A 52 -11.08 4.27 2.13
C ARG A 52 -10.38 5.54 2.62
N GLY A 53 -11.13 6.60 2.93
CA GLY A 53 -10.58 7.83 3.49
C GLY A 53 -9.87 7.56 4.82
N PHE A 54 -10.54 6.84 5.73
CA PHE A 54 -9.97 6.47 7.01
C PHE A 54 -8.82 5.46 6.86
N ALA A 55 -8.94 4.51 5.93
CA ALA A 55 -7.84 3.60 5.60
C ALA A 55 -6.58 4.36 5.16
N THR A 56 -6.73 5.40 4.33
CA THR A 56 -5.63 6.25 3.87
C THR A 56 -4.93 6.94 5.05
N GLU A 57 -5.69 7.49 5.99
CA GLU A 57 -5.12 8.14 7.19
C GLU A 57 -4.33 7.16 8.06
N LEU A 58 -4.83 5.93 8.23
CA LEU A 58 -4.16 4.89 9.01
C LEU A 58 -2.85 4.44 8.34
N LEU A 59 -2.83 4.28 7.01
CA LEU A 59 -1.63 3.93 6.26
C LEU A 59 -0.58 5.06 6.32
N GLN A 60 -1.02 6.31 6.19
CA GLN A 60 -0.14 7.46 6.35
C GLN A 60 0.47 7.50 7.75
N GLU A 61 -0.30 7.20 8.78
CA GLU A 61 0.21 7.13 10.15
C GLU A 61 1.21 5.99 10.32
N ALA A 62 0.93 4.80 9.77
CA ALA A 62 1.86 3.67 9.78
C ALA A 62 3.20 4.05 9.13
N LEU A 63 3.17 4.78 8.02
CA LEU A 63 4.37 5.23 7.32
C LEU A 63 5.08 6.42 7.97
N LYS A 64 4.39 7.22 8.81
CA LYS A 64 5.08 8.19 9.68
C LYS A 64 5.88 7.48 10.77
N GLN A 65 5.34 6.39 11.34
CA GLN A 65 6.04 5.59 12.34
C GLN A 65 7.22 4.81 11.72
N GLN A 66 6.97 4.17 10.57
CA GLN A 66 7.96 3.39 9.85
C GLN A 66 7.86 3.64 8.34
N PRO A 67 8.61 4.62 7.80
CA PRO A 67 8.57 4.92 6.37
C PRO A 67 8.95 3.74 5.46
N SER A 68 9.75 2.80 5.99
CA SER A 68 10.21 1.62 5.26
C SER A 68 9.22 0.45 5.28
N ALA A 69 8.05 0.59 5.92
CA ALA A 69 7.07 -0.49 6.00
C ALA A 69 6.47 -0.76 4.62
N VAL A 70 6.71 -1.97 4.08
CA VAL A 70 6.45 -2.26 2.67
C VAL A 70 4.96 -2.43 2.40
N GLU A 71 4.25 -3.14 3.26
CA GLU A 71 2.83 -3.44 3.08
C GLU A 71 1.98 -2.16 3.11
N PRO A 72 2.10 -1.26 4.12
CA PRO A 72 1.37 0.00 4.10
C PRO A 72 1.72 0.88 2.90
N ALA A 73 3.00 0.92 2.50
CA ALA A 73 3.44 1.68 1.34
C ALA A 73 2.81 1.15 0.04
N CYS A 74 2.74 -0.17 -0.14
CA CYS A 74 2.11 -0.77 -1.32
C CYS A 74 0.63 -0.44 -1.42
N VAL A 75 -0.10 -0.52 -0.30
CA VAL A 75 -1.54 -0.23 -0.26
C VAL A 75 -1.80 1.25 -0.55
N LEU A 76 -1.08 2.14 0.13
CA LEU A 76 -1.24 3.59 -0.08
C LEU A 76 -0.84 4.00 -1.49
N ALA A 77 0.23 3.42 -2.04
CA ALA A 77 0.60 3.64 -3.43
C ALA A 77 -0.48 3.18 -4.42
N MET A 78 -1.15 2.05 -4.16
CA MET A 78 -2.27 1.61 -4.98
C MET A 78 -3.43 2.61 -4.95
N PHE A 79 -3.76 3.16 -3.78
CA PHE A 79 -4.79 4.20 -3.68
C PHE A 79 -4.43 5.46 -4.47
N HIS A 80 -3.16 5.86 -4.47
CA HIS A 80 -2.68 6.96 -5.30
C HIS A 80 -2.74 6.63 -6.80
N LEU A 81 -2.33 5.42 -7.21
CA LEU A 81 -2.40 4.98 -8.61
C LEU A 81 -3.83 4.98 -9.16
N GLU A 82 -4.81 4.53 -8.36
CA GLU A 82 -6.23 4.56 -8.73
C GLU A 82 -6.75 5.99 -8.92
N LYS A 83 -6.18 6.96 -8.21
CA LYS A 83 -6.44 8.40 -8.37
C LYS A 83 -5.60 9.07 -9.45
N GLN A 84 -4.76 8.31 -10.16
CA GLN A 84 -3.78 8.82 -11.14
C GLN A 84 -2.72 9.75 -10.52
N GLU A 85 -2.49 9.65 -9.21
CA GLU A 85 -1.49 10.39 -8.45
C GLU A 85 -0.15 9.64 -8.48
N ASP A 86 0.36 9.38 -9.69
CA ASP A 86 1.52 8.51 -9.94
C ASP A 86 2.78 8.97 -9.17
N ASP A 87 3.01 10.28 -9.08
CA ASP A 87 4.14 10.85 -8.33
C ASP A 87 4.06 10.56 -6.82
N GLN A 88 2.86 10.60 -6.25
CA GLN A 88 2.65 10.31 -4.82
C GLN A 88 2.82 8.81 -4.55
N ALA A 89 2.33 7.95 -5.45
CA ALA A 89 2.55 6.52 -5.38
C ALA A 89 4.06 6.18 -5.36
N ALA A 90 4.82 6.76 -6.29
CA ALA A 90 6.27 6.56 -6.33
C ALA A 90 6.97 7.13 -5.09
N ALA A 91 6.55 8.29 -4.59
CA ALA A 91 7.13 8.91 -3.39
C ALA A 91 6.96 8.03 -2.14
N VAL A 92 5.76 7.45 -1.95
CA VAL A 92 5.45 6.56 -0.83
C VAL A 92 6.24 5.25 -0.90
N LEU A 93 6.51 4.71 -2.09
CA LEU A 93 7.23 3.44 -2.26
C LEU A 93 8.76 3.57 -2.09
N LYS A 94 9.33 4.76 -2.30
CA LYS A 94 10.79 4.97 -2.27
C LYS A 94 11.46 4.46 -0.99
N PRO A 95 11.00 4.80 0.24
CA PRO A 95 11.68 4.35 1.45
C PRO A 95 11.49 2.85 1.70
N ALA A 96 10.33 2.30 1.36
CA ALA A 96 10.06 0.87 1.43
C ALA A 96 11.00 0.06 0.52
N LEU A 97 11.17 0.50 -0.73
CA LEU A 97 12.09 -0.14 -1.69
C LEU A 97 13.57 0.11 -1.38
N ALA A 98 13.91 1.17 -0.66
CA ALA A 98 15.27 1.34 -0.16
C ALA A 98 15.61 0.27 0.91
N ALA A 99 14.65 -0.10 1.75
CA ALA A 99 14.83 -1.14 2.77
C ALA A 99 14.66 -2.57 2.21
N ALA A 100 13.76 -2.77 1.24
CA ALA A 100 13.50 -4.06 0.61
C ALA A 100 13.55 -3.95 -0.93
N PRO A 101 14.77 -3.86 -1.53
CA PRO A 101 14.94 -3.55 -2.96
C PRO A 101 14.36 -4.57 -3.93
N ASP A 102 14.17 -5.81 -3.47
CA ASP A 102 13.68 -6.94 -4.26
C ASP A 102 12.27 -7.36 -3.85
N HIS A 103 11.57 -6.57 -3.01
CA HIS A 103 10.19 -6.88 -2.65
C HIS A 103 9.30 -6.81 -3.90
N PRO A 104 8.66 -7.89 -4.35
CA PRO A 104 8.16 -7.91 -5.71
C PRO A 104 6.87 -7.08 -5.87
N LYS A 105 5.93 -7.14 -4.91
CA LYS A 105 4.73 -6.27 -4.93
C LYS A 105 5.05 -4.78 -4.94
N ALA A 106 5.99 -4.33 -4.11
CA ALA A 106 6.45 -2.94 -4.09
C ALA A 106 7.10 -2.53 -5.42
N ASN A 107 7.89 -3.42 -6.02
CA ASN A 107 8.46 -3.21 -7.34
C ASN A 107 7.37 -3.14 -8.42
N LEU A 108 6.32 -3.95 -8.35
CA LEU A 108 5.18 -3.86 -9.27
C LEU A 108 4.46 -2.51 -9.15
N CYS A 109 4.10 -2.09 -7.93
CA CYS A 109 3.47 -0.78 -7.72
C CYS A 109 4.37 0.38 -8.20
N MET A 110 5.69 0.28 -7.99
CA MET A 110 6.64 1.30 -8.46
C MET A 110 6.73 1.31 -9.99
N ALA A 111 6.72 0.14 -10.62
CA ALA A 111 6.67 0.04 -12.07
C ALA A 111 5.41 0.71 -12.64
N MET A 112 4.25 0.47 -12.03
CA MET A 112 2.99 1.11 -12.41
C MET A 112 3.07 2.64 -12.25
N ALA A 113 3.61 3.13 -11.13
CA ALA A 113 3.77 4.57 -10.87
C ALA A 113 4.71 5.27 -11.87
N LEU A 114 5.73 4.57 -12.34
CA LEU A 114 6.71 5.14 -13.28
C LEU A 114 6.32 4.92 -14.75
N ALA A 115 5.29 4.12 -15.04
CA ALA A 115 4.99 3.64 -16.40
C ALA A 115 4.78 4.78 -17.41
N LYS A 116 4.19 5.89 -16.98
CA LYS A 116 3.84 7.03 -17.85
C LYS A 116 4.97 8.05 -18.03
N THR A 117 5.89 8.12 -17.07
CA THR A 117 6.90 9.20 -16.99
C THR A 117 8.31 8.68 -17.21
N GLU A 118 8.62 7.48 -16.75
CA GLU A 118 9.97 6.91 -16.71
C GLU A 118 9.96 5.43 -17.13
N ALA A 119 9.52 5.15 -18.36
CA ALA A 119 9.33 3.80 -18.89
C ALA A 119 10.54 2.85 -18.66
N ALA A 120 11.77 3.33 -18.87
CA ALA A 120 12.97 2.51 -18.64
C ALA A 120 13.14 2.08 -17.17
N LYS A 121 12.83 2.97 -16.22
CA LYS A 121 12.85 2.64 -14.79
C LYS A 121 11.68 1.72 -14.43
N ALA A 122 10.50 1.98 -15.00
CA ALA A 122 9.33 1.13 -14.82
C ALA A 122 9.61 -0.32 -15.25
N ARG A 123 10.23 -0.53 -16.41
CA ARG A 123 10.67 -1.86 -16.88
C ARG A 123 11.65 -2.53 -15.93
N THR A 124 12.59 -1.77 -15.38
CA THR A 124 13.56 -2.29 -14.40
C THR A 124 12.86 -2.80 -13.15
N HIS A 125 11.88 -2.07 -12.64
CA HIS A 125 11.07 -2.50 -11.50
C HIS A 125 10.14 -3.67 -11.86
N ALA A 126 9.52 -3.67 -13.05
CA ALA A 126 8.70 -4.78 -13.52
C ALA A 126 9.52 -6.08 -13.59
N ALA A 127 10.75 -6.05 -14.12
CA ALA A 127 11.64 -7.20 -14.20
C ALA A 127 12.00 -7.79 -12.82
N LYS A 128 12.04 -6.96 -11.77
CA LYS A 128 12.18 -7.44 -10.39
C LYS A 128 10.90 -8.12 -9.90
N ALA A 129 9.75 -7.53 -10.18
CA ALA A 129 8.45 -8.09 -9.80
C ALA A 129 8.13 -9.44 -10.47
N MET A 130 8.62 -9.67 -11.70
CA MET A 130 8.48 -10.96 -12.41
C MET A 130 9.15 -12.14 -11.70
N LYS A 131 10.01 -11.89 -10.71
CA LYS A 131 10.68 -12.94 -9.93
C LYS A 131 9.85 -13.42 -8.72
N ASP A 132 8.67 -12.84 -8.47
CA ASP A 132 7.78 -13.26 -7.38
C ASP A 132 7.35 -14.73 -7.55
N THR A 133 7.01 -15.41 -6.46
CA THR A 133 6.37 -16.73 -6.47
C THR A 133 4.85 -16.66 -6.69
N ASP A 134 4.22 -15.53 -6.39
CA ASP A 134 2.83 -15.20 -6.72
C ASP A 134 2.64 -15.03 -8.24
N ALA A 135 1.76 -15.84 -8.82
CA ALA A 135 1.53 -15.85 -10.26
C ALA A 135 0.86 -14.58 -10.78
N ASP A 136 0.02 -13.93 -9.96
CA ASP A 136 -0.70 -12.74 -10.35
C ASP A 136 0.25 -11.54 -10.40
N VAL A 137 1.16 -11.42 -9.41
CA VAL A 137 2.21 -10.38 -9.42
C VAL A 137 3.10 -10.54 -10.65
N ARG A 138 3.54 -11.76 -10.97
CA ARG A 138 4.33 -12.02 -12.17
C ARG A 138 3.59 -11.65 -13.45
N ALA A 139 2.35 -12.11 -13.60
CA ALA A 139 1.54 -11.86 -14.80
C ALA A 139 1.30 -10.36 -15.03
N GLN A 140 1.02 -9.60 -13.96
CA GLN A 140 0.87 -8.15 -14.04
C GLN A 140 2.18 -7.45 -14.44
N ALA A 141 3.30 -7.88 -13.87
CA ALA A 141 4.62 -7.33 -14.23
C ALA A 141 4.98 -7.61 -15.70
N GLU A 142 4.75 -8.83 -16.19
CA GLU A 142 4.98 -9.24 -17.58
C GLU A 142 4.10 -8.44 -18.55
N ALA A 143 2.82 -8.27 -18.23
CA ALA A 143 1.90 -7.48 -19.04
C ALA A 143 2.36 -6.02 -19.12
N LEU A 144 2.80 -5.44 -18.00
CA LEU A 144 3.29 -4.07 -17.94
C LEU A 144 4.58 -3.89 -18.77
N ASP A 145 5.57 -4.77 -18.62
CA ASP A 145 6.81 -4.68 -19.42
C ASP A 145 6.56 -4.82 -20.92
N LYS A 146 5.62 -5.71 -21.31
CA LYS A 146 5.22 -5.85 -22.71
C LYS A 146 4.63 -4.54 -23.25
N VAL A 147 3.76 -3.87 -22.50
CA VAL A 147 3.20 -2.57 -22.92
C VAL A 147 4.31 -1.52 -23.03
N LEU A 148 5.21 -1.45 -22.04
CA LEU A 148 6.30 -0.47 -22.02
C LEU A 148 7.28 -0.66 -23.18
N SER A 149 7.62 -1.90 -23.54
CA SER A 149 8.52 -2.20 -24.66
C SER A 149 7.92 -1.85 -26.04
N GLN A 150 6.60 -1.84 -26.17
CA GLN A 150 5.92 -1.46 -27.42
C GLN A 150 5.89 0.05 -27.65
N HIS A 151 6.05 0.84 -26.59
CA HIS A 151 5.97 2.30 -26.60
C HIS A 151 7.33 2.98 -26.41
N GLU A 152 8.44 2.25 -26.47
CA GLU A 152 9.78 2.86 -26.48
C GLU A 152 9.98 3.66 -27.78
N PRO A 153 10.31 4.96 -27.70
CA PRO A 153 10.73 5.71 -28.87
C PRO A 153 12.02 5.08 -29.41
N ARG A 154 11.99 4.69 -30.68
CA ARG A 154 13.14 4.17 -31.44
C ARG A 154 14.31 5.14 -31.46
#